data_AF-A0A0L0F6B2-F1
#
_entry.id   AF-A0A0L0F6B2-F1
#
_cell.length_a   1.000
_cell.length_b   1.000
_cell.length_c   1.000
_cell.angle_alpha   90.00
_cell.angle_beta   90.00
_cell.angle_gamma   90.00
#
_symmetry.space_group_name_H-M   'P 1'
#
loop_
_entity.id
_entity.type
_entity.pdbx_description
1 polymer ?
#
loop_
_entity_poly.entity_id
_entity_poly.type
_entity_poly.pdbx_seq_one_letter_code
_entity_poly.pdbx_strand_id
1 'polypeptide(L)'
;MYYTRAFGPIPHLNCSMPISQNITAAPAQPTPGAVVVGLGEMDDKERAAILAEFERKRRLRTLAVPTDDLMVRKALREMEEPITLFGEDKGLRRERLKKCTLKKLEVEAEAALKAPKKKKEEVVVEEKKPEVWYHEGPPELLATRLYIAKYSIP
;
A
#
# COMPACT_ATOMS: atom_id res chain seq x y z
N MET A 1 66.45 17.44 9.15
CA MET A 1 65.55 17.20 10.30
C MET A 1 64.15 16.96 9.74
N TYR A 2 63.74 15.70 9.62
CA TYR A 2 62.42 15.33 9.08
C TYR A 2 61.48 15.04 10.25
N TYR A 3 60.40 15.81 10.40
CA TYR A 3 59.32 15.51 11.34
C TYR A 3 58.38 14.49 10.69
N THR A 4 58.48 13.22 11.09
CA THR A 4 57.51 12.18 10.73
C THR A 4 56.30 12.31 11.65
N ARG A 5 55.19 12.81 11.12
CA ARG A 5 53.89 12.84 11.80
C ARG A 5 53.32 11.41 11.79
N ALA A 6 53.47 10.70 12.89
CA ALA A 6 52.89 9.37 13.08
C ALA A 6 51.35 9.48 13.10
N PHE A 7 50.70 9.00 12.04
CA PHE A 7 49.26 8.72 12.08
C PHE A 7 49.06 7.41 12.84
N GLY A 8 48.61 7.51 14.08
CA GLY A 8 48.15 6.35 14.85
C GLY A 8 46.88 5.74 14.24
N PRO A 9 46.57 4.46 14.53
CA PRO A 9 45.40 3.78 13.99
C PRO A 9 44.10 4.40 14.53
N ILE A 10 43.14 4.63 13.63
CA ILE A 10 41.78 5.08 13.97
C ILE A 10 41.11 3.96 14.77
N PRO A 11 40.59 4.20 15.99
CA PRO A 11 39.84 3.19 16.70
C PRO A 11 38.56 2.85 15.92
N HIS A 12 38.38 1.57 15.61
CA HIS A 12 37.13 1.03 15.13
C HIS A 12 36.10 1.18 16.25
N LEU A 13 35.13 2.08 16.06
CA LEU A 13 33.96 2.15 16.92
C LEU A 13 33.13 0.89 16.68
N ASN A 14 33.31 -0.10 17.56
CA ASN A 14 32.36 -1.20 17.74
C ASN A 14 31.03 -0.62 18.25
N CYS A 15 30.20 -0.14 17.32
CA CYS A 15 28.81 0.22 17.59
C CYS A 15 27.98 -1.06 17.65
N SER A 16 28.15 -1.83 18.72
CA SER A 16 27.20 -2.85 19.14
C SER A 16 25.98 -2.14 19.70
N MET A 17 25.03 -1.77 18.84
CA MET A 17 23.74 -1.30 19.31
C MET A 17 23.04 -2.45 20.06
N PRO A 18 22.65 -2.28 21.33
CA PRO A 18 21.71 -3.21 21.92
C PRO A 18 20.38 -3.09 21.17
N ILE A 19 19.85 -4.24 20.74
CA ILE A 19 18.45 -4.38 20.30
C ILE A 19 17.60 -4.00 21.52
N SER A 20 17.17 -2.75 21.57
CA SER A 20 16.20 -2.27 22.55
C SER A 20 14.88 -2.98 22.30
N GLN A 21 14.71 -3.99 23.14
CA GLN A 21 13.52 -4.75 23.49
C GLN A 21 12.23 -3.94 23.37
N ASN A 22 11.22 -4.59 22.76
CA ASN A 22 9.78 -4.40 22.96
C ASN A 22 9.34 -3.04 23.50
N ILE A 23 8.92 -2.16 22.58
CA ILE A 23 7.88 -1.19 22.91
C ILE A 23 6.60 -1.99 23.09
N THR A 24 6.37 -2.50 24.30
CA THR A 24 5.01 -2.75 24.77
C THR A 24 4.30 -1.41 24.68
N ALA A 25 3.56 -1.21 23.60
CA ALA A 25 2.61 -0.13 23.49
C ALA A 25 1.67 -0.25 24.68
N ALA A 26 1.86 0.62 25.67
CA ALA A 26 0.88 0.80 26.73
C ALA A 26 -0.49 1.00 26.04
N PRO A 27 -1.56 0.33 26.49
CA PRO A 27 -2.88 0.58 25.93
C PRO A 27 -3.15 2.07 26.10
N ALA A 28 -3.32 2.77 24.99
CA ALA A 28 -3.69 4.18 24.99
C ALA A 28 -4.93 4.32 25.86
N GLN A 29 -4.75 4.88 27.06
CA GLN A 29 -5.86 5.22 27.93
C GLN A 29 -6.75 6.17 27.12
N PRO A 30 -8.08 5.92 27.07
CA PRO A 30 -8.98 6.85 26.41
C PRO A 30 -8.85 8.19 27.14
N THR A 31 -8.25 9.18 26.49
CA THR A 31 -8.23 10.56 27.00
C THR A 31 -9.68 10.97 27.24
N PRO A 32 -10.02 11.55 28.42
CA PRO A 32 -11.38 11.99 28.76
C PRO A 32 -11.73 13.27 27.99
N GLY A 33 -11.80 13.14 26.68
CA GLY A 33 -12.41 14.08 25.75
C GLY A 33 -13.47 13.33 24.95
N ALA A 34 -14.21 12.43 25.61
CA ALA A 34 -15.38 11.80 25.04
C ALA A 34 -16.38 12.92 24.75
N VAL A 35 -16.43 13.33 23.48
CA VAL A 35 -17.51 14.16 22.95
C VAL A 35 -18.76 13.32 23.13
N VAL A 36 -19.50 13.60 24.20
CA VAL A 36 -20.84 13.07 24.42
C VAL A 36 -21.71 13.79 23.41
N VAL A 37 -21.82 13.23 22.21
CA VAL A 37 -22.83 13.66 21.24
C VAL A 37 -24.17 13.31 21.88
N GLY A 38 -24.94 14.33 22.26
CA GLY A 38 -26.29 14.17 22.77
C GLY A 38 -27.14 13.47 21.73
N LEU A 39 -27.41 12.18 21.94
CA LEU A 39 -28.29 11.39 21.10
C LEU A 39 -29.73 11.80 21.42
N GLY A 40 -30.19 12.90 20.82
CA GLY A 40 -31.61 13.11 20.60
C GLY A 40 -32.20 11.95 19.79
N GLU A 41 -33.52 11.81 19.79
CA GLU A 41 -34.25 10.70 19.17
C GLU A 41 -33.90 10.53 17.68
N MET A 42 -32.85 9.74 17.41
CA MET A 42 -32.43 9.31 16.08
C MET A 42 -33.00 7.92 15.79
N ASP A 43 -33.29 7.64 14.52
CA ASP A 43 -33.73 6.31 14.08
C ASP A 43 -32.62 5.26 14.33
N ASP A 44 -33.01 4.03 14.67
CA ASP A 44 -32.04 2.95 14.99
C ASP A 44 -31.04 2.68 13.86
N LYS A 45 -31.47 2.86 12.60
CA LYS A 45 -30.62 2.72 11.41
C LYS A 45 -29.56 3.81 11.33
N GLU A 46 -29.94 5.05 11.64
CA GLU A 46 -29.02 6.19 11.64
C GLU A 46 -27.99 6.04 12.76
N ARG A 47 -28.44 5.61 13.96
CA ARG A 47 -27.55 5.29 15.08
C ARG A 47 -26.55 4.21 14.70
N ALA A 48 -26.99 3.12 14.06
CA ALA A 48 -26.11 2.05 13.61
C ALA A 48 -25.07 2.52 12.58
N ALA A 49 -25.48 3.35 11.61
CA ALA A 49 -24.57 3.91 10.61
C ALA A 49 -23.50 4.81 11.25
N ILE A 50 -23.89 5.68 12.19
CA ILE A 50 -22.97 6.56 12.91
C ILE A 50 -21.94 5.73 13.71
N LEU A 51 -22.39 4.70 14.42
CA LEU A 51 -21.50 3.81 15.18
C LEU A 51 -20.51 3.09 14.25
N ALA A 52 -20.98 2.60 13.11
CA ALA A 52 -20.11 1.94 12.12
C ALA A 52 -19.03 2.89 11.56
N GLU A 53 -19.36 4.16 11.31
CA GLU A 53 -18.36 5.15 10.91
C GLU A 53 -17.30 5.40 11.98
N PHE A 54 -17.69 5.48 13.25
CA PHE A 54 -16.76 5.67 14.35
C PHE A 54 -15.82 4.48 14.49
N GLU A 55 -16.34 3.27 14.37
CA GLU A 55 -15.52 2.06 14.36
C GLU A 55 -14.54 2.07 13.19
N ARG A 56 -15.00 2.42 11.98
CA ARG A 56 -14.14 2.53 10.80
C ARG A 56 -13.01 3.54 11.00
N LYS A 57 -13.33 4.74 11.52
CA LYS A 57 -12.34 5.78 11.86
C LYS A 57 -11.37 5.32 12.94
N ARG A 58 -11.85 4.55 13.94
CA ARG A 58 -11.01 3.95 14.97
C ARG A 58 -10.02 2.95 14.35
N ARG A 59 -10.49 2.05 13.49
CA ARG A 59 -9.65 1.06 12.78
C ARG A 59 -8.57 1.75 11.93
N LEU A 60 -8.92 2.79 11.17
CA LEU A 60 -7.94 3.56 10.38
C LEU A 60 -6.81 4.16 11.24
N ARG A 61 -7.14 4.67 12.42
CA ARG A 61 -6.13 5.22 13.34
C ARG A 61 -5.22 4.13 13.92
N THR A 62 -5.79 2.99 14.30
CA THR A 62 -5.05 1.88 14.91
C THR A 62 -4.27 1.03 13.91
N LEU A 63 -4.65 1.05 12.63
CA LEU A 63 -3.95 0.30 11.59
C LEU A 63 -2.49 0.76 11.47
N ALA A 64 -1.59 -0.18 11.77
CA ALA A 64 -0.16 -0.02 11.58
C ALA A 64 0.19 -0.18 10.11
N VAL A 65 0.84 0.83 9.55
CA VAL A 65 1.30 0.86 8.15
C VAL A 65 2.74 1.35 8.16
N PRO A 66 3.60 0.88 7.23
CA PRO A 66 4.97 1.37 7.13
C PRO A 66 5.05 2.90 7.07
N THR A 67 6.06 3.46 7.75
CA THR A 67 6.31 4.91 7.75
C THR A 67 7.19 5.33 6.57
N ASP A 68 8.05 4.43 6.08
CA ASP A 68 8.91 4.67 4.93
C ASP A 68 8.13 4.65 3.61
N ASP A 69 8.33 5.69 2.80
CA ASP A 69 7.62 5.90 1.54
C ASP A 69 7.93 4.80 0.50
N LEU A 70 9.15 4.27 0.50
CA LEU A 70 9.53 3.19 -0.40
C LEU A 70 8.71 1.92 -0.12
N MET A 71 8.55 1.59 1.17
CA MET A 71 7.71 0.47 1.60
C MET A 71 6.24 0.72 1.31
N VAL A 72 5.75 1.94 1.49
CA VAL A 72 4.37 2.32 1.15
C VAL A 72 4.11 2.12 -0.35
N ARG A 73 5.01 2.58 -1.22
CA ARG A 73 4.90 2.42 -2.68
C ARG A 73 4.94 0.95 -3.09
N LYS A 74 5.78 0.14 -2.45
CA LYS A 74 5.85 -1.31 -2.68
C LYS A 74 4.55 -1.99 -2.28
N ALA A 75 4.01 -1.68 -1.10
CA ALA A 75 2.75 -2.23 -0.62
C ALA A 75 1.55 -1.85 -1.52
N LEU A 76 1.51 -0.62 -2.01
CA LEU A 76 0.49 -0.20 -2.97
C LEU A 76 0.57 -0.98 -4.28
N ARG A 77 1.78 -1.24 -4.78
CA ARG A 77 1.99 -2.05 -5.98
C ARG A 77 1.57 -3.51 -5.79
N GLU A 78 1.91 -4.11 -4.65
CA GLU A 78 1.50 -5.49 -4.30
C GLU A 78 -0.02 -5.61 -4.20
N MET A 79 -0.69 -4.53 -3.81
CA MET A 79 -2.15 -4.46 -3.77
C MET A 79 -2.81 -4.09 -5.10
N GLU A 80 -2.04 -3.94 -6.19
CA GLU A 80 -2.52 -3.51 -7.52
C GLU A 80 -3.17 -2.12 -7.54
N GLU A 81 -2.81 -1.28 -6.58
CA GLU A 81 -3.28 0.10 -6.48
C GLU A 81 -2.30 1.07 -7.16
N PRO A 82 -2.76 2.20 -7.72
CA PRO A 82 -1.89 3.23 -8.28
C PRO A 82 -0.81 3.66 -7.28
N ILE A 83 0.46 3.67 -7.69
CA ILE A 83 1.59 3.90 -6.78
C ILE A 83 1.55 5.32 -6.20
N THR A 84 1.40 6.32 -7.06
CA THR A 84 1.34 7.74 -6.68
C THR A 84 0.27 8.43 -7.51
N LEU A 85 -0.64 9.13 -6.86
CA LEU A 85 -1.61 10.01 -7.54
C LEU A 85 -1.02 11.40 -7.77
N PHE A 86 -1.56 12.16 -8.72
CA PHE A 86 -1.13 13.53 -8.98
C PHE A 86 -1.41 14.42 -7.75
N GLY A 87 -0.42 15.22 -7.35
CA GLY A 87 -0.53 16.10 -6.18
C GLY A 87 -0.52 15.36 -4.82
N GLU A 88 -0.23 14.06 -4.80
CA GLU A 88 -0.18 13.28 -3.56
C GLU A 88 1.19 13.41 -2.86
N ASP A 89 1.19 13.92 -1.63
CA ASP A 89 2.38 13.92 -0.78
C ASP A 89 2.55 12.57 -0.04
N LYS A 90 3.74 12.31 0.54
CA LYS A 90 4.09 11.09 1.28
C LYS A 90 3.09 10.78 2.41
N GLY A 91 2.60 11.81 3.10
CA GLY A 91 1.59 11.66 4.15
C GLY A 91 0.26 11.14 3.59
N LEU A 92 -0.25 11.78 2.53
CA LEU A 92 -1.49 11.42 1.86
C LEU A 92 -1.42 10.00 1.28
N ARG A 93 -0.25 9.62 0.75
CA ARG A 93 0.00 8.26 0.24
C ARG A 93 -0.12 7.19 1.32
N ARG A 94 0.46 7.43 2.49
CA ARG A 94 0.35 6.53 3.65
C ARG A 94 -1.10 6.43 4.15
N GLU A 95 -1.83 7.54 4.18
CA GLU A 95 -3.25 7.55 4.53
C GLU A 95 -4.10 6.77 3.53
N ARG A 96 -3.79 6.90 2.24
CA ARG A 96 -4.45 6.11 1.19
C ARG A 96 -4.16 4.63 1.37
N LEU A 97 -2.90 4.26 1.63
CA LEU A 97 -2.52 2.87 1.93
C LEU A 97 -3.36 2.33 3.10
N LYS A 98 -3.49 3.06 4.21
CA LYS A 98 -4.37 2.67 5.34
C LYS A 98 -5.81 2.41 4.91
N LYS A 99 -6.38 3.29 4.07
CA LYS A 99 -7.75 3.15 3.56
C LYS A 99 -7.89 1.92 2.66
N CYS A 100 -6.94 1.68 1.75
CA CYS A 100 -6.95 0.52 0.86
C CYS A 100 -6.82 -0.78 1.67
N THR A 101 -5.89 -0.86 2.62
CA THR A 101 -5.72 -2.04 3.48
C THR A 101 -6.99 -2.33 4.28
N LEU A 102 -7.61 -1.30 4.88
CA LEU A 102 -8.86 -1.51 5.63
C LEU A 102 -10.00 -2.04 4.74
N LYS A 103 -10.16 -1.48 3.52
CA LYS A 103 -11.18 -1.96 2.58
C LYS A 103 -10.96 -3.43 2.22
N LYS A 104 -9.73 -3.86 1.98
CA LYS A 104 -9.42 -5.27 1.69
C LYS A 104 -9.81 -6.19 2.87
N LEU A 105 -9.50 -5.77 4.09
CA LEU A 105 -9.88 -6.51 5.30
C LEU A 105 -11.41 -6.57 5.50
N GLU A 106 -12.14 -5.49 5.19
CA GLU A 106 -13.60 -5.45 5.24
C GLU A 106 -14.21 -6.46 4.23
N VAL A 107 -13.71 -6.48 3.00
CA VAL A 107 -14.15 -7.43 1.96
C VAL A 107 -13.85 -8.87 2.36
N GLU A 108 -12.65 -9.14 2.88
CA GLU A 108 -12.27 -10.48 3.34
C GLU A 108 -13.14 -10.95 4.51
N ALA A 109 -13.44 -10.07 5.47
CA ALA A 109 -14.33 -10.38 6.59
C ALA A 109 -15.76 -10.67 6.13
N GLU A 110 -16.31 -9.88 5.20
CA GLU A 110 -17.62 -10.15 4.62
C GLU A 110 -17.66 -11.48 3.84
N ALA A 111 -16.60 -11.78 3.09
CA ALA A 111 -16.48 -13.03 2.36
C ALA A 111 -16.43 -14.22 3.33
N ALA A 112 -15.70 -14.12 4.44
CA ALA A 112 -15.63 -15.14 5.48
C ALA A 112 -17.00 -15.40 6.14
N LEU A 113 -17.81 -14.35 6.33
CA LEU A 113 -19.16 -14.48 6.88
C LEU A 113 -20.17 -15.09 5.88
N LYS A 114 -20.01 -14.80 4.59
CA LYS A 114 -20.90 -15.28 3.51
C LYS A 114 -20.51 -16.66 2.97
N ALA A 115 -19.29 -17.13 3.18
CA ALA A 115 -18.84 -18.42 2.65
C ALA A 115 -19.46 -19.61 3.42
N PRO A 116 -20.33 -20.44 2.81
CA PRO A 116 -20.54 -21.79 3.32
C PRO A 116 -19.22 -22.55 3.23
N LYS A 117 -18.92 -23.45 4.18
CA LYS A 117 -17.74 -24.33 4.18
C LYS A 117 -17.72 -25.24 2.94
N LYS A 118 -17.44 -24.70 1.75
CA LYS A 118 -17.24 -25.46 0.52
C LYS A 118 -15.76 -25.81 0.43
N LYS A 119 -15.51 -27.11 0.38
CA LYS A 119 -14.21 -27.72 0.08
C LYS A 119 -13.61 -26.99 -1.13
N LYS A 120 -12.35 -26.59 -0.99
CA LYS A 120 -11.56 -25.99 -2.07
C LYS A 120 -11.45 -27.00 -3.20
N GLU A 121 -12.26 -26.83 -4.24
CA GLU A 121 -11.96 -27.40 -5.55
C GLU A 121 -10.94 -26.47 -6.20
N GLU A 122 -9.80 -27.04 -6.56
CA GLU A 122 -8.72 -26.36 -7.24
C GLU A 122 -9.20 -25.93 -8.63
N VAL A 123 -9.54 -24.66 -8.78
CA VAL A 123 -9.78 -24.06 -10.09
C VAL A 123 -8.42 -23.94 -10.76
N VAL A 124 -8.14 -24.86 -11.68
CA VAL A 124 -7.03 -24.74 -12.62
C VAL A 124 -7.35 -23.54 -13.50
N VAL A 125 -6.69 -22.41 -13.21
CA VAL A 125 -6.71 -21.22 -14.06
C VAL A 125 -5.93 -21.58 -15.31
N GLU A 126 -6.64 -21.98 -16.35
CA GLU A 126 -6.07 -22.14 -17.68
C GLU A 126 -5.56 -20.76 -18.13
N GLU A 127 -4.24 -20.61 -18.22
CA GLU A 127 -3.58 -19.39 -18.69
C GLU A 127 -4.00 -19.14 -20.15
N LYS A 128 -5.11 -18.44 -20.35
CA LYS A 128 -5.49 -17.90 -21.65
C LYS A 128 -4.40 -16.91 -22.06
N LYS A 129 -3.54 -17.36 -22.98
CA LYS A 129 -2.59 -16.48 -23.65
C LYS A 129 -3.38 -15.30 -24.22
N PRO A 130 -2.93 -14.05 -24.02
CA PRO A 130 -3.60 -12.91 -24.59
C PRO A 130 -3.67 -13.09 -26.11
N GLU A 131 -4.89 -13.04 -26.65
CA GLU A 131 -5.12 -13.14 -28.08
C GLU A 131 -4.54 -11.88 -28.74
N VAL A 132 -3.44 -12.05 -29.50
CA VAL A 132 -2.77 -10.94 -30.16
C VAL A 132 -3.50 -10.61 -31.45
N TRP A 133 -4.22 -9.49 -31.45
CA TRP A 133 -4.94 -8.99 -32.62
C TRP A 133 -4.04 -8.06 -33.45
N TYR A 134 -4.04 -8.25 -34.77
CA TYR A 134 -3.28 -7.41 -35.72
C TYR A 134 -4.21 -6.67 -36.67
N HIS A 135 -3.82 -5.44 -36.98
CA HIS A 135 -4.41 -4.59 -38.03
C HIS A 135 -3.34 -4.26 -39.09
N GLU A 136 -3.72 -4.23 -40.36
CA GLU A 136 -2.80 -3.98 -41.48
C GLU A 136 -2.39 -2.49 -41.58
N GLY A 137 -3.20 -1.59 -40.99
CA GLY A 137 -2.98 -0.15 -41.00
C GLY A 137 -3.24 0.50 -42.37
N PRO A 138 -3.20 1.84 -42.46
CA PRO A 138 -3.37 2.58 -43.71
C PRO A 138 -2.14 2.46 -44.64
N PRO A 139 -2.28 2.69 -45.95
CA PRO A 139 -1.18 2.54 -46.92
C PRO A 139 0.01 3.49 -46.66
N GLU A 140 -0.24 4.66 -46.07
CA GLU A 140 0.80 5.62 -45.67
C GLU A 140 1.78 5.04 -44.64
N LEU A 141 1.29 4.17 -43.76
CA LEU A 141 2.08 3.54 -42.72
C LEU A 141 3.05 2.51 -43.31
N LEU A 142 2.65 1.83 -44.39
CA LEU A 142 3.52 0.94 -45.16
C LEU A 142 4.63 1.73 -45.86
N ALA A 143 4.31 2.84 -46.53
CA ALA A 143 5.30 3.69 -47.19
C ALA A 143 6.35 4.22 -46.20
N THR A 144 5.90 4.65 -45.01
CA THR A 144 6.77 5.13 -43.94
C THR A 144 7.66 4.01 -43.40
N ARG A 145 7.12 2.81 -43.16
CA ARG A 145 7.91 1.64 -42.74
C ARG A 145 8.99 1.28 -43.76
N LEU A 146 8.67 1.28 -45.05
CA LEU A 146 9.63 1.05 -46.12
C LEU A 146 10.72 2.13 -46.16
N TYR A 147 10.33 3.40 -45.97
CA TYR A 147 11.29 4.51 -45.90
C TYR A 147 12.30 4.32 -44.77
N ILE A 148 11.83 3.96 -43.57
CA ILE A 148 12.71 3.67 -42.42
C ILE A 148 13.60 2.47 -42.70
N ALA A 149 13.03 1.38 -43.22
CA ALA A 149 13.75 0.14 -43.52
C ALA A 149 14.93 0.33 -44.49
N LYS A 150 14.79 1.20 -45.51
CA LYS A 150 15.86 1.53 -46.47
C LYS A 150 17.14 2.05 -45.83
N TYR A 151 17.05 2.67 -44.66
CA TYR A 151 18.21 3.19 -43.93
C TYR A 151 18.58 2.34 -42.72
N SER A 152 17.76 1.35 -42.38
CA SER A 152 17.91 0.52 -41.18
C SER A 152 18.48 -0.86 -41.48
N ILE A 153 18.36 -1.33 -42.72
CA ILE A 153 18.90 -2.60 -43.20
C ILE A 153 20.04 -2.27 -44.17
N PRO A 154 21.27 -2.77 -43.94
CA PRO A 154 22.42 -2.56 -44.81
C PRO A 154 22.31 -3.31 -46.14
#